data_AF-A0A4P9W8N7-F1
#
_entry.id   AF-A0A4P9W8N7-F1
#
_cell.length_a   1.000
_cell.length_b   1.000
_cell.length_c   1.000
_cell.angle_alpha   90.00
_cell.angle_beta   90.00
_cell.angle_gamma   90.00
#
_symmetry.space_group_name_H-M   'P 1'
#
loop_
_entity.id
_entity.type
_entity.pdbx_description
1 polymer ?
#
loop_
_entity_poly.entity_id
_entity_poly.type
_entity_poly.pdbx_seq_one_letter_code
_entity_poly.pdbx_strand_id
1 'polypeptide(L)'
;MPYEPPVDTAAVPPPEKNLADVANSIFPEYLLLSQHLFESFEHLALNRPLGAPGPPPTILRKIVALDAQLQKFIDRLEEHQKYQKRIEQVQIEVEEHNAAILKLVRRLQAVERDLEHVLDGAREKMKIMRTANEGAVDYAELIAYAHRISKHTAAPFVEGSRPMEPPIPQENHMRMSLLFKPDPLKAIVKEEAAVEHQEVDMNIDLLAHTLRPQVHDHAPEEEEELLDLDL
;
A
#
# COMPACT_ATOMS: atom_id res chain seq x y z
N MET A 1 -5.02 20.64 -1.25
CA MET A 1 -5.56 21.37 -2.41
C MET A 1 -5.01 20.76 -3.68
N PRO A 2 -5.83 20.18 -4.56
CA PRO A 2 -5.35 19.68 -5.84
C PRO A 2 -4.92 20.86 -6.72
N TYR A 3 -3.69 20.79 -7.25
CA TYR A 3 -3.14 21.77 -8.18
C TYR A 3 -3.68 21.45 -9.58
N GLU A 4 -4.74 22.15 -9.99
CA GLU A 4 -5.18 22.14 -11.40
C GLU A 4 -4.23 23.04 -12.20
N PRO A 5 -3.52 22.51 -13.21
CA PRO A 5 -2.75 23.36 -14.11
C PRO A 5 -3.71 24.27 -14.89
N PRO A 6 -3.32 25.51 -15.21
CA PRO A 6 -4.15 26.41 -16.00
C PRO A 6 -4.37 25.78 -17.38
N VAL A 7 -5.59 25.32 -17.62
CA VAL A 7 -6.06 25.00 -18.97
C VAL A 7 -6.12 26.34 -19.69
N ASP A 8 -5.11 26.63 -20.50
CA ASP A 8 -5.15 27.73 -21.46
C ASP A 8 -6.39 27.52 -22.32
N THR A 9 -7.46 28.24 -21.99
CA THR A 9 -8.69 28.40 -22.76
C THR A 9 -8.41 29.28 -23.98
N ALA A 10 -7.31 29.00 -24.68
CA ALA A 10 -7.01 29.56 -25.98
C ALA A 10 -7.97 28.92 -26.98
N ALA A 11 -9.14 29.56 -27.09
CA ALA A 11 -10.04 29.53 -28.22
C ALA A 11 -10.16 28.16 -28.89
N VAL A 12 -11.06 27.30 -28.36
CA VAL A 12 -11.73 26.34 -29.24
C VAL A 12 -12.34 27.18 -30.36
N PRO A 13 -11.81 27.10 -31.60
CA PRO A 13 -12.35 27.88 -32.69
C PRO A 13 -13.83 27.54 -32.81
N PRO A 14 -14.72 28.53 -33.07
CA PRO A 14 -16.13 28.26 -33.30
C PRO A 14 -16.25 27.13 -34.32
N PRO A 15 -17.26 26.25 -34.25
CA PRO A 15 -17.39 25.14 -35.17
C PRO A 15 -17.52 25.73 -36.57
N GLU A 16 -16.39 25.77 -37.28
CA GLU A 16 -16.36 25.93 -38.71
C GLU A 16 -17.34 24.89 -39.23
N LYS A 17 -18.25 25.29 -40.15
CA LYS A 17 -19.25 24.41 -40.75
C LYS A 17 -18.63 23.03 -40.90
N ASN A 18 -19.19 22.03 -40.20
CA ASN A 18 -18.59 20.70 -40.10
C ASN A 18 -18.15 20.30 -41.50
N LEU A 19 -16.91 19.82 -41.66
CA LEU A 19 -16.38 19.51 -42.99
C LEU A 19 -17.30 18.50 -43.72
N ALA A 20 -17.97 17.65 -42.95
CA ALA A 20 -19.06 16.78 -43.38
C ALA A 20 -20.30 17.55 -43.93
N ASP A 21 -20.74 18.63 -43.29
CA ASP A 21 -21.87 19.44 -43.73
C ASP A 21 -21.58 20.14 -45.07
N VAL A 22 -20.33 20.57 -45.27
CA VAL A 22 -19.88 21.18 -46.54
C VAL A 22 -19.80 20.13 -47.65
N ALA A 23 -19.30 18.92 -47.35
CA ALA A 23 -19.33 17.82 -48.31
C ALA A 23 -20.77 17.46 -48.71
N ASN A 24 -21.67 17.39 -47.72
CA ASN A 24 -23.07 17.04 -47.90
C ASN A 24 -23.87 18.07 -48.70
N SER A 25 -23.42 19.33 -48.81
CA SER A 25 -24.04 20.31 -49.71
C SER A 25 -23.52 20.24 -51.14
N ILE A 26 -22.22 19.95 -51.34
CA ILE A 26 -21.57 20.00 -52.66
C ILE A 26 -21.94 18.80 -53.53
N PHE A 27 -21.97 17.58 -52.96
CA PHE A 27 -22.27 16.36 -53.70
C PHE A 27 -23.68 16.30 -54.33
N PRO A 28 -24.78 16.64 -53.61
CA PRO A 28 -26.10 16.64 -54.23
C PRO A 28 -26.24 17.73 -55.30
N GLU A 29 -25.61 18.90 -55.11
CA GLU A 29 -25.60 19.96 -56.11
C GLU A 29 -24.90 19.53 -57.40
N TYR A 30 -23.76 18.84 -57.30
CA TYR A 30 -23.07 18.27 -58.46
C TYR A 30 -23.93 17.26 -59.21
N LEU A 31 -24.61 16.38 -58.46
CA LEU A 31 -25.47 15.34 -59.02
C LEU A 31 -26.68 15.95 -59.76
N LEU A 32 -27.37 16.93 -59.16
CA LEU A 32 -28.47 17.65 -59.80
C LEU A 32 -28.02 18.35 -61.07
N LEU A 33 -26.85 19.01 -61.03
CA LEU A 33 -26.33 19.75 -62.16
C LEU A 33 -25.92 18.83 -63.33
N SER A 34 -25.42 17.63 -63.03
CA SER A 34 -25.14 16.61 -64.03
C SER A 34 -26.41 16.08 -64.70
N GLN A 35 -27.49 15.87 -63.95
CA GLN A 35 -28.78 15.44 -64.47
C GLN A 35 -29.37 16.50 -65.40
N HIS A 36 -29.34 17.77 -64.99
CA HIS A 36 -29.80 18.89 -65.81
C HIS A 36 -28.97 19.08 -67.09
N LEU A 37 -27.68 18.75 -67.06
CA LEU A 37 -26.83 18.77 -68.25
C LEU A 37 -27.31 17.72 -69.27
N PHE A 38 -27.51 16.48 -68.84
CA PHE A 38 -27.99 15.41 -69.72
C PHE A 38 -29.38 15.73 -70.29
N GLU A 39 -30.31 16.22 -69.46
CA GLU A 39 -31.64 16.66 -69.88
C GLU A 39 -31.56 17.80 -70.92
N SER A 40 -30.64 18.74 -70.74
CA SER A 40 -30.41 19.83 -71.72
C SER A 40 -29.88 19.33 -73.07
N PHE A 41 -29.05 18.27 -73.08
CA PHE A 41 -28.59 17.64 -74.32
C PHE A 41 -29.68 16.84 -75.01
N GLU A 42 -30.55 16.16 -74.25
CA GLU A 42 -31.72 15.48 -74.81
C GLU A 42 -32.70 16.47 -75.46
N HIS A 43 -32.94 17.61 -74.82
CA HIS A 43 -33.77 18.68 -75.40
C HIS A 43 -33.17 19.28 -76.68
N LEU A 44 -31.84 19.42 -76.74
CA LEU A 44 -31.13 19.88 -77.93
C LEU A 44 -31.16 18.84 -79.06
N ALA A 45 -30.99 17.56 -78.74
CA ALA A 45 -31.03 16.46 -79.72
C ALA A 45 -32.43 16.26 -80.32
N LEU A 46 -33.49 16.48 -79.52
CA LEU A 46 -34.88 16.34 -79.95
C LEU A 46 -35.48 17.64 -80.53
N ASN A 47 -34.70 18.73 -80.63
CA ASN A 47 -35.11 20.03 -81.17
C ASN A 47 -36.40 20.59 -80.50
N ARG A 48 -36.57 20.31 -79.21
CA ARG A 48 -37.70 20.75 -78.37
C ARG A 48 -37.41 22.16 -77.80
N PRO A 49 -38.39 23.09 -77.70
CA PRO A 49 -38.12 24.41 -77.14
C PRO A 49 -37.58 24.31 -75.72
N LEU A 50 -36.49 25.04 -75.44
CA LEU A 50 -35.81 25.10 -74.14
C LEU A 50 -36.81 25.57 -73.07
N GLY A 51 -37.37 24.65 -72.30
CA GLY A 51 -38.00 24.94 -71.03
C GLY A 51 -37.01 24.68 -69.91
N ALA A 52 -36.91 25.60 -68.95
CA ALA A 52 -36.31 25.55 -67.60
C ALA A 52 -34.78 25.37 -67.40
N PRO A 53 -34.02 24.35 -67.86
CA PRO A 53 -32.57 24.41 -67.77
C PRO A 53 -32.06 25.38 -68.84
N GLY A 54 -31.26 26.36 -68.44
CA GLY A 54 -30.60 27.28 -69.37
C GLY A 54 -29.75 26.52 -70.42
N PRO A 55 -29.21 27.23 -71.42
CA PRO A 55 -28.44 26.59 -72.48
C PRO A 55 -27.26 25.79 -71.90
N PRO A 56 -26.89 24.63 -72.48
CA PRO A 56 -25.82 23.75 -71.99
C PRO A 56 -24.51 24.45 -71.58
N PRO A 57 -24.01 25.51 -72.26
CA PRO A 57 -22.82 26.24 -71.81
C PRO A 57 -22.97 26.89 -70.43
N THR A 58 -24.17 27.26 -70.00
CA THR A 58 -24.40 27.86 -68.67
C THR A 58 -24.33 26.83 -67.55
N ILE A 59 -24.79 25.60 -67.81
CA ILE A 59 -24.72 24.47 -66.88
C ILE A 59 -23.26 24.02 -66.73
N LEU A 60 -22.52 23.91 -67.83
CA LEU A 60 -21.09 23.59 -67.83
C LEU A 60 -20.27 24.60 -67.00
N ARG A 61 -20.55 25.90 -67.13
CA ARG A 61 -19.87 26.93 -66.30
C ARG A 61 -20.14 26.75 -64.80
N LYS A 62 -21.36 26.34 -64.42
CA LYS A 62 -21.69 26.04 -63.02
C LYS A 62 -20.96 24.78 -62.52
N ILE A 63 -20.81 23.75 -63.36
CA ILE A 63 -20.06 22.54 -63.01
C ILE A 63 -18.59 22.89 -62.77
N VAL A 64 -17.98 23.67 -63.67
CA VAL A 64 -16.58 24.12 -63.51
C VAL A 64 -16.39 24.96 -62.24
N ALA A 65 -17.35 25.81 -61.90
CA ALA A 65 -17.30 26.59 -60.68
C ALA A 65 -17.41 25.72 -59.40
N LEU A 66 -18.26 24.69 -59.44
CA LEU A 66 -18.45 23.73 -58.34
C LEU A 66 -17.23 22.80 -58.20
N ASP A 67 -16.65 22.36 -59.32
CA ASP A 67 -15.40 21.59 -59.35
C ASP A 67 -14.24 22.37 -58.72
N ALA A 68 -14.12 23.67 -59.03
CA ALA A 68 -13.14 24.54 -58.37
C ALA A 68 -13.38 24.72 -56.86
N GLN A 69 -14.62 24.58 -56.39
CA GLN A 69 -14.93 24.56 -54.95
C GLN A 69 -14.59 23.22 -54.31
N LEU A 70 -14.84 22.11 -55.03
CA LEU A 70 -14.51 20.75 -54.60
C LEU A 70 -13.00 20.56 -54.48
N GLN A 71 -12.22 21.10 -55.42
CA GLN A 71 -10.75 21.07 -55.32
C GLN A 71 -10.26 21.80 -54.05
N LYS A 72 -10.77 23.00 -53.79
CA LYS A 72 -10.43 23.75 -52.55
C LYS A 72 -10.84 23.00 -51.29
N PHE A 73 -11.92 22.24 -51.35
CA PHE A 73 -12.38 21.41 -50.24
C PHE A 73 -11.45 20.22 -50.01
N ILE A 74 -11.00 19.54 -51.07
CA ILE A 74 -10.03 18.45 -50.99
C ILE A 74 -8.71 18.97 -50.39
N ASP A 75 -8.21 20.11 -50.86
CA ASP A 75 -6.97 20.70 -50.34
C ASP A 75 -7.06 20.94 -48.81
N ARG A 76 -8.20 21.47 -48.34
CA ARG A 76 -8.48 21.66 -46.90
C ARG A 76 -8.62 20.33 -46.14
N LEU A 77 -9.26 19.33 -46.74
CA LEU A 77 -9.39 18.00 -46.15
C LEU A 77 -8.01 17.38 -45.95
N GLU A 78 -7.10 17.51 -46.92
CA GLU A 78 -5.73 16.99 -46.81
C GLU A 78 -4.96 17.66 -45.67
N GLU A 79 -5.09 18.98 -45.52
CA GLU A 79 -4.51 19.71 -44.39
C GLU A 79 -5.08 19.21 -43.06
N HIS A 80 -6.40 19.09 -42.94
CA HIS A 80 -7.05 18.55 -41.75
C HIS A 80 -6.59 17.12 -41.42
N GLN A 81 -6.44 16.26 -42.42
CA GLN A 81 -5.93 14.89 -42.22
C GLN A 81 -4.50 14.88 -41.71
N LYS A 82 -3.63 15.80 -42.18
CA LYS A 82 -2.26 15.93 -41.67
C LYS A 82 -2.27 16.35 -40.20
N TYR A 83 -3.10 17.32 -39.82
CA TYR A 83 -3.24 17.72 -38.41
C TYR A 83 -3.80 16.59 -37.56
N GLN A 84 -4.81 15.86 -38.04
CA GLN A 84 -5.39 14.74 -37.29
C GLN A 84 -4.37 13.64 -37.01
N LYS A 85 -3.54 13.29 -38.01
CA LYS A 85 -2.43 12.34 -37.82
C LYS A 85 -1.43 12.85 -36.78
N ARG A 86 -1.15 14.16 -36.77
CA ARG A 86 -0.24 14.74 -35.78
C ARG A 86 -0.85 14.73 -34.37
N ILE A 87 -2.14 14.99 -34.24
CA ILE A 87 -2.86 14.90 -32.98
C ILE A 87 -2.82 13.47 -32.45
N GLU A 88 -3.10 12.48 -33.29
CA GLU A 88 -3.06 11.06 -32.92
C GLU A 88 -1.66 10.64 -32.45
N GLN A 89 -0.59 11.08 -33.15
CA GLN A 89 0.78 10.85 -32.71
C GLN A 89 1.06 11.43 -31.32
N VAL A 90 0.68 12.69 -31.09
CA VAL A 90 0.90 13.34 -29.79
C VAL A 90 0.06 12.68 -28.69
N GLN A 91 -1.14 12.20 -29.00
CA GLN A 91 -1.97 11.45 -28.05
C GLN A 91 -1.27 10.15 -27.62
N ILE A 92 -0.71 9.40 -28.56
CA ILE A 92 0.06 8.19 -28.26
C ILE A 92 1.29 8.53 -27.39
N GLU A 93 2.04 9.59 -27.73
CA GLU A 93 3.19 10.04 -26.93
C GLU A 93 2.78 10.41 -25.49
N VAL A 94 1.65 11.10 -25.32
CA VAL A 94 1.10 11.44 -23.99
C VAL A 94 0.70 10.20 -23.21
N GLU A 95 0.05 9.22 -23.85
CA GLU A 95 -0.32 7.95 -23.22
C GLU A 95 0.91 7.16 -22.76
N GLU A 96 1.96 7.10 -23.59
CA GLU A 96 3.23 6.45 -23.24
C GLU A 96 3.90 7.12 -22.05
N HIS A 97 3.97 8.45 -22.04
CA HIS A 97 4.52 9.21 -20.93
C HIS A 97 3.72 9.02 -19.65
N ASN A 98 2.39 9.02 -19.74
CA ASN A 98 1.52 8.79 -18.58
C ASN A 98 1.73 7.37 -18.02
N ALA A 99 1.85 6.37 -18.88
CA ALA A 99 2.17 5.00 -18.47
C ALA A 99 3.55 4.91 -17.77
N ALA A 100 4.55 5.67 -18.24
CA ALA A 100 5.87 5.75 -17.59
C ALA A 100 5.80 6.41 -16.20
N ILE A 101 5.05 7.52 -16.07
CA ILE A 101 4.83 8.21 -14.79
C ILE A 101 4.16 7.26 -13.79
N LEU A 102 3.09 6.56 -14.19
CA LEU A 102 2.41 5.61 -13.32
C LEU A 102 3.33 4.47 -12.85
N LYS A 103 4.23 3.97 -13.73
CA LYS A 103 5.24 2.98 -13.34
C LYS A 103 6.22 3.56 -12.32
N LEU A 104 6.67 4.80 -12.50
CA LEU A 104 7.58 5.47 -11.57
C LEU A 104 6.92 5.65 -10.19
N VAL A 105 5.69 6.14 -10.14
CA VAL A 105 4.93 6.33 -8.89
C VAL A 105 4.78 5.01 -8.14
N ARG A 106 4.40 3.93 -8.83
CA ARG A 106 4.29 2.60 -8.21
C ARG A 106 5.61 2.11 -7.64
N ARG A 107 6.72 2.36 -8.35
CA ARG A 107 8.07 1.99 -7.87
C ARG A 107 8.46 2.80 -6.64
N LEU A 108 8.19 4.10 -6.64
CA LEU A 108 8.46 4.96 -5.48
C LEU A 108 7.65 4.51 -4.26
N GLN A 109 6.36 4.23 -4.42
CA GLN A 109 5.51 3.70 -3.34
C GLN A 109 5.96 2.31 -2.84
N ALA A 110 6.51 1.48 -3.71
CA ALA A 110 7.09 0.20 -3.28
C ALA A 110 8.34 0.44 -2.42
N VAL A 111 9.27 1.27 -2.88
CA VAL A 111 10.50 1.60 -2.15
C VAL A 111 10.19 2.30 -0.82
N GLU A 112 9.21 3.20 -0.80
CA GLU A 112 8.76 3.88 0.43
C GLU A 112 8.28 2.87 1.48
N ARG A 113 7.41 1.93 1.09
CA ARG A 113 6.93 0.86 1.99
C ARG A 113 8.06 -0.05 2.48
N ASP A 114 8.99 -0.40 1.59
CA ASP A 114 10.15 -1.22 1.95
C ASP A 114 11.04 -0.49 2.98
N LEU A 115 11.25 0.82 2.79
CA LEU A 115 12.01 1.65 3.73
C LEU A 115 11.30 1.80 5.07
N GLU A 116 9.97 1.97 5.08
CA GLU A 116 9.17 2.02 6.30
C GLU A 116 9.29 0.71 7.09
N HIS A 117 9.18 -0.44 6.42
CA HIS A 117 9.38 -1.74 7.05
C HIS A 117 10.80 -1.90 7.63
N VAL A 118 11.84 -1.44 6.91
CA VAL A 118 13.22 -1.46 7.42
C VAL A 118 13.37 -0.53 8.64
N LEU A 119 12.75 0.65 8.62
CA LEU A 119 12.80 1.60 9.71
C LEU A 119 12.11 1.05 10.97
N ASP A 120 10.94 0.42 10.81
CA ASP A 120 10.21 -0.17 11.92
C ASP A 120 10.95 -1.37 12.51
N GLY A 121 11.51 -2.25 11.66
CA GLY A 121 12.39 -3.32 12.11
C GLY A 121 13.65 -2.80 12.84
N ALA A 122 14.21 -1.67 12.40
CA ALA A 122 15.33 -1.03 13.09
C ALA A 122 14.92 -0.44 14.44
N ARG A 123 13.73 0.19 14.52
CA ARG A 123 13.16 0.71 15.78
C ARG A 123 12.93 -0.40 16.79
N GLU A 124 12.37 -1.51 16.36
CA GLU A 124 12.14 -2.68 17.22
C GLU A 124 13.47 -3.25 17.74
N LYS A 125 14.46 -3.44 16.85
CA LYS A 125 15.80 -3.87 17.27
C LYS A 125 16.44 -2.92 18.27
N MET A 126 16.31 -1.59 18.07
CA MET A 126 16.79 -0.61 19.04
C MET A 126 16.10 -0.74 20.40
N LYS A 127 14.78 -0.98 20.42
CA LYS A 127 14.04 -1.22 21.68
C LYS A 127 14.57 -2.46 22.41
N ILE A 128 14.75 -3.57 21.69
CA ILE A 128 15.31 -4.81 22.25
C ILE A 128 16.74 -4.60 22.76
N MET A 129 17.58 -3.87 22.03
CA MET A 129 18.94 -3.56 22.48
C MET A 129 18.95 -2.71 23.75
N ARG A 130 18.02 -1.74 23.88
CA ARG A 130 17.88 -0.93 25.10
C ARG A 130 17.46 -1.78 26.29
N THR A 131 16.40 -2.60 26.15
CA THR A 131 15.94 -3.47 27.23
C THR A 131 16.98 -4.53 27.62
N ALA A 132 17.71 -5.09 26.65
CA ALA A 132 18.81 -6.03 26.92
C ALA A 132 20.00 -5.36 27.64
N ASN A 133 20.28 -4.09 27.33
CA ASN A 133 21.34 -3.34 27.99
C ASN A 133 20.93 -2.88 29.41
N GLU A 134 19.65 -2.55 29.63
CA GLU A 134 19.10 -2.26 30.95
C GLU A 134 19.09 -3.51 31.84
N GLY A 135 18.75 -4.67 31.27
CA GLY A 135 18.80 -5.98 31.93
C GLY A 135 20.13 -6.70 31.81
N ALA A 136 21.27 -5.99 31.67
CA ALA A 136 22.57 -6.61 31.47
C ALA A 136 22.93 -7.54 32.64
N VAL A 137 22.87 -8.85 32.39
CA VAL A 137 23.23 -9.91 33.34
C VAL A 137 24.73 -10.17 33.28
N ASP A 138 25.37 -10.39 34.44
CA ASP A 138 26.77 -10.79 34.48
C ASP A 138 26.97 -12.16 33.79
N TYR A 139 27.93 -12.21 32.87
CA TYR A 139 28.22 -13.42 32.10
C TYR A 139 28.66 -14.57 33.00
N ALA A 140 29.37 -14.28 34.09
CA ALA A 140 29.80 -15.31 35.05
C ALA A 140 28.60 -15.97 35.75
N GLU A 141 27.61 -15.19 36.16
CA GLU A 141 26.37 -15.71 36.75
C GLU A 141 25.56 -16.52 35.74
N LEU A 142 25.47 -16.06 34.49
CA LEU A 142 24.76 -16.77 33.43
C LEU A 142 25.38 -18.14 33.15
N ILE A 143 26.72 -18.24 33.07
CA ILE A 143 27.41 -19.54 32.91
C ILE A 143 27.17 -20.43 34.13
N ALA A 144 27.29 -19.88 35.34
CA ALA A 144 27.09 -20.65 36.56
C ALA A 144 25.66 -21.20 36.63
N TYR A 145 24.67 -20.38 36.28
CA TYR A 145 23.27 -20.80 36.21
C TYR A 145 23.03 -21.82 35.09
N ALA A 146 23.56 -21.60 33.89
CA ALA A 146 23.48 -22.54 32.77
C ALA A 146 24.04 -23.93 33.14
N HIS A 147 25.17 -23.97 33.84
CA HIS A 147 25.74 -25.22 34.35
C HIS A 147 24.87 -25.89 35.43
N ARG A 148 24.17 -25.11 36.27
CA ARG A 148 23.20 -25.65 37.25
C ARG A 148 22.00 -26.30 36.55
N ILE A 149 21.39 -25.62 35.58
CA ILE A 149 20.20 -26.15 34.87
C ILE A 149 20.54 -27.26 33.88
N SER A 150 21.75 -27.29 33.32
CA SER A 150 22.18 -28.30 32.35
C SER A 150 22.01 -29.74 32.86
N LYS A 151 22.13 -29.95 34.18
CA LYS A 151 21.92 -31.24 34.86
C LYS A 151 20.47 -31.73 34.85
N HIS A 152 19.51 -30.85 34.56
CA HIS A 152 18.08 -31.15 34.54
C HIS A 152 17.46 -31.02 33.14
N THR A 153 18.12 -30.34 32.21
CA THR A 153 17.58 -30.02 30.88
C THR A 153 18.22 -30.79 29.71
N ALA A 154 19.34 -31.49 29.92
CA ALA A 154 19.96 -32.31 28.89
C ALA A 154 19.10 -33.55 28.51
N ALA A 155 19.14 -33.94 27.23
CA ALA A 155 18.43 -35.13 26.77
C ALA A 155 19.03 -36.41 27.40
N PRO A 156 18.20 -37.38 27.82
CA PRO A 156 18.70 -38.59 28.45
C PRO A 156 19.45 -39.45 27.43
N PHE A 157 20.64 -39.89 27.83
CA PHE A 157 21.49 -40.90 27.17
C PHE A 157 22.41 -40.41 26.04
N VAL A 158 23.64 -40.07 26.42
CA VAL A 158 24.83 -40.17 25.56
C VAL A 158 25.84 -41.04 26.30
N GLU A 159 26.32 -42.11 25.67
CA GLU A 159 27.32 -43.02 26.25
C GLU A 159 28.53 -42.22 26.79
N GLY A 160 28.74 -42.23 28.11
CA GLY A 160 29.79 -41.47 28.79
C GLY A 160 29.35 -40.18 29.50
N SER A 161 28.05 -39.82 29.49
CA SER A 161 27.54 -38.65 30.21
C SER A 161 27.43 -38.89 31.73
N ARG A 162 27.63 -37.83 32.52
CA ARG A 162 27.46 -37.81 33.98
C ARG A 162 26.03 -38.25 34.37
N PRO A 163 25.81 -38.82 35.58
CA PRO A 163 24.48 -39.19 36.04
C PRO A 163 23.56 -37.96 36.04
N MET A 164 22.42 -38.12 35.34
CA MET A 164 21.45 -37.05 35.06
C MET A 164 20.39 -36.99 36.16
N GLU A 165 20.04 -35.78 36.60
CA GLU A 165 18.91 -35.58 37.52
C GLU A 165 17.61 -35.44 36.72
N PRO A 166 16.48 -35.92 37.26
CA PRO A 166 15.19 -35.80 36.58
C PRO A 166 14.81 -34.32 36.37
N PRO A 167 14.05 -34.00 35.31
CA PRO A 167 13.66 -32.62 34.98
C PRO A 167 12.74 -31.99 36.02
N ILE A 168 12.07 -32.82 36.83
CA ILE A 168 11.14 -32.40 37.88
C ILE A 168 11.57 -33.08 39.19
N PRO A 169 11.47 -32.40 40.34
CA PRO A 169 11.73 -33.02 41.64
C PRO A 169 10.86 -34.27 41.83
N GLN A 170 11.48 -35.38 42.22
CA GLN A 170 10.76 -36.62 42.53
C GLN A 170 10.09 -36.53 43.91
N GLU A 171 9.13 -37.43 44.14
CA GLU A 171 8.38 -37.55 45.40
C GLU A 171 9.29 -37.55 46.65
N ASN A 172 10.42 -38.27 46.59
CA ASN A 172 11.38 -38.28 47.69
C ASN A 172 12.02 -36.90 47.94
N HIS A 173 12.34 -36.14 46.90
CA HIS A 173 12.85 -34.77 47.03
C HIS A 173 11.77 -33.83 47.58
N MET A 174 10.52 -33.99 47.13
CA MET A 174 9.38 -33.21 47.63
C MET A 174 9.11 -33.48 49.11
N ARG A 175 9.13 -34.75 49.53
CA ARG A 175 8.96 -35.17 50.94
C ARG A 175 10.07 -34.67 51.85
N MET A 176 11.28 -34.50 51.32
CA MET A 176 12.42 -33.94 52.06
C MET A 176 12.49 -32.40 52.01
N SER A 177 11.61 -31.77 51.22
CA SER A 177 11.53 -30.31 51.12
C SER A 177 11.14 -29.68 52.45
N LEU A 178 11.64 -28.45 52.67
CA LEU A 178 11.27 -27.64 53.83
C LEU A 178 9.74 -27.45 53.94
N LEU A 179 9.05 -27.38 52.79
CA LEU A 179 7.60 -27.22 52.73
C LEU A 179 6.82 -28.45 53.22
N PHE A 180 7.39 -29.65 53.11
CA PHE A 180 6.75 -30.88 53.60
C PHE A 180 6.96 -31.04 55.12
N LYS A 181 8.00 -30.43 55.68
CA LYS A 181 8.20 -30.43 57.14
C LYS A 181 7.13 -29.54 57.77
N PRO A 182 6.43 -30.00 58.81
CA PRO A 182 5.50 -29.13 59.53
C PRO A 182 6.27 -27.94 60.10
N ASP A 183 5.67 -26.75 60.04
CA ASP A 183 6.27 -25.51 60.56
C ASP A 183 6.85 -25.77 61.96
N PRO A 184 8.13 -25.46 62.24
CA PRO A 184 8.67 -25.56 63.59
C PRO A 184 7.87 -24.66 64.56
N LEU A 185 7.22 -23.61 64.05
CA LEU A 185 6.32 -22.75 64.81
C LEU A 185 5.08 -23.47 65.35
N LYS A 186 4.57 -24.51 64.67
CA LYS A 186 3.45 -25.32 65.17
C LYS A 186 3.89 -26.38 66.20
N ALA A 187 5.18 -26.75 66.19
CA ALA A 187 5.75 -27.63 67.19
C ALA A 187 6.02 -26.88 68.51
N ILE A 188 6.51 -25.64 68.44
CA ILE A 188 6.75 -24.78 69.62
C ILE A 188 5.43 -24.50 70.37
N VAL A 189 4.34 -24.18 69.66
CA VAL A 189 3.01 -23.98 70.30
C VAL A 189 2.49 -25.24 71.02
N LYS A 190 2.98 -26.43 70.65
CA LYS A 190 2.58 -27.70 71.29
C LYS A 190 3.46 -28.07 72.49
N GLU A 191 4.71 -27.63 72.51
CA GLU A 191 5.62 -27.78 73.66
C GLU A 191 5.44 -26.67 74.71
N GLU A 192 5.04 -25.46 74.30
CA GLU A 192 4.67 -24.37 75.22
C GLU A 192 3.42 -24.68 76.06
N ALA A 193 2.57 -25.61 75.63
CA ALA A 193 1.45 -26.10 76.43
C ALA A 193 1.86 -27.08 77.55
N ALA A 194 3.14 -27.49 77.62
CA ALA A 194 3.62 -28.50 78.58
C ALA A 194 4.73 -28.01 79.53
N VAL A 195 5.26 -26.80 79.37
CA VAL A 195 6.35 -26.28 80.21
C VAL A 195 6.12 -24.79 80.52
N GLU A 196 5.24 -24.51 81.48
CA GLU A 196 5.26 -23.21 82.16
C GLU A 196 6.50 -23.11 83.06
N HIS A 197 7.22 -21.99 82.91
CA HIS A 197 8.33 -21.45 83.71
C HIS A 197 9.76 -21.92 83.41
N GLN A 198 10.46 -21.24 82.49
CA GLN A 198 11.77 -20.63 82.77
C GLN A 198 12.15 -19.61 81.68
N GLU A 199 12.37 -18.35 82.06
CA GLU A 199 12.93 -17.31 81.18
C GLU A 199 14.40 -17.63 80.89
N VAL A 200 14.77 -17.73 79.60
CA VAL A 200 16.16 -17.71 79.13
C VAL A 200 16.24 -16.88 77.85
N ASP A 201 17.13 -15.90 77.86
CA ASP A 201 17.38 -14.91 76.82
C ASP A 201 17.60 -15.50 75.42
N MET A 202 16.84 -15.00 74.45
CA MET A 202 16.97 -15.32 73.02
C MET A 202 17.95 -14.36 72.34
N ASN A 203 19.16 -14.83 71.98
CA ASN A 203 20.03 -14.14 71.01
C ASN A 203 19.45 -14.30 69.59
N ILE A 204 18.59 -13.37 69.20
CA ILE A 204 18.06 -13.22 67.84
C ILE A 204 18.99 -12.26 67.09
N ASP A 205 20.11 -12.75 66.57
CA ASP A 205 21.01 -11.88 65.77
C ASP A 205 21.67 -12.55 64.56
N LEU A 206 21.29 -13.79 64.20
CA LEU A 206 21.92 -14.51 63.07
C LEU A 206 21.06 -14.66 61.80
N LEU A 207 19.89 -14.03 61.73
CA LEU A 207 18.95 -14.18 60.60
C LEU A 207 18.52 -12.85 59.93
N ALA A 208 19.02 -11.70 60.39
CA ALA A 208 18.60 -10.39 59.90
C ALA A 208 19.33 -9.91 58.63
N HIS A 209 20.20 -10.72 58.01
CA HIS A 209 21.12 -10.23 56.96
C HIS A 209 20.71 -10.58 55.51
N THR A 210 19.62 -11.32 55.28
CA THR A 210 19.28 -11.80 53.93
C THR A 210 17.96 -11.30 53.35
N LEU A 211 17.26 -10.38 53.99
CA LEU A 211 16.02 -9.81 53.44
C LEU A 211 15.98 -8.29 53.64
N ARG A 212 16.71 -7.58 52.78
CA ARG A 212 16.45 -6.15 52.53
C ARG A 212 15.60 -6.07 51.25
N PRO A 213 14.32 -5.69 51.31
CA PRO A 213 13.57 -5.38 50.10
C PRO A 213 14.10 -4.05 49.56
N GLN A 214 14.51 -4.04 48.29
CA GLN A 214 14.71 -2.77 47.59
C GLN A 214 13.33 -2.17 47.34
N VAL A 215 13.10 -1.00 47.92
CA VAL A 215 11.93 -0.16 47.64
C VAL A 215 12.14 0.41 46.23
N HIS A 216 11.32 -0.03 45.29
CA HIS A 216 11.15 0.64 44.00
C HIS A 216 9.94 1.57 44.15
N ASP A 217 10.19 2.87 44.20
CA ASP A 217 9.16 3.89 44.09
C ASP A 217 8.67 3.90 42.63
N HIS A 218 7.49 3.33 42.39
CA HIS A 218 6.68 3.69 41.22
C HIS A 218 5.34 4.25 41.71
N ALA A 219 5.13 5.52 41.40
CA ALA A 219 3.83 6.18 41.49
C ALA A 219 2.84 5.47 40.55
N PRO A 220 1.55 5.37 40.92
CA PRO A 220 0.52 4.91 40.01
C PRO A 220 0.06 6.08 39.14
N GLU A 221 0.31 6.02 37.84
CA GLU A 221 -0.54 6.71 36.87
C GLU A 221 -1.61 5.72 36.41
N GLU A 222 -2.85 6.15 36.56
CA GLU A 222 -4.08 5.48 36.18
C GLU A 222 -4.19 5.49 34.65
N GLU A 223 -4.22 4.32 34.02
CA GLU A 223 -4.81 4.15 32.69
C GLU A 223 -5.78 2.97 32.74
N GLU A 224 -7.04 3.32 32.97
CA GLU A 224 -8.19 2.50 32.61
C GLU A 224 -8.27 2.45 31.08
N GLU A 225 -7.81 1.36 30.45
CA GLU A 225 -8.28 0.98 29.12
C GLU A 225 -9.08 -0.32 29.24
N LEU A 226 -10.39 -0.10 29.33
CA LEU A 226 -11.44 -1.08 29.23
C LEU A 226 -11.33 -1.88 27.93
N LEU A 227 -11.49 -3.19 28.12
CA LEU A 227 -11.75 -4.21 27.12
C LEU A 227 -12.98 -3.88 26.28
N ASP A 228 -12.78 -3.45 25.03
CA ASP A 228 -13.79 -3.60 23.97
C ASP A 228 -13.37 -4.74 23.04
N LEU A 229 -13.90 -5.93 23.37
CA LEU A 229 -13.98 -7.10 22.52
C LEU A 229 -15.25 -6.97 21.66
N ASP A 230 -15.11 -6.55 20.41
CA ASP A 230 -16.14 -6.79 19.41
C ASP A 230 -15.80 -8.06 18.60
N LEU A 231 -16.77 -8.97 18.61
CA LEU A 231 -16.86 -10.22 17.86
C LEU A 231 -17.79 -10.03 16.65
#